data_AF-A0A0V0HAQ5-F1
#
_entry.id   AF-A0A0V0HAQ5-F1
#
_cell.length_a   1.000
_cell.length_b   1.000
_cell.length_c   1.000
_cell.angle_alpha   90.00
_cell.angle_beta   90.00
_cell.angle_gamma   90.00
#
_symmetry.space_group_name_H-M   'P 1'
#
loop_
_entity.id
_entity.type
_entity.pdbx_description
1 polymer ?
#
loop_
_entity_poly.entity_id
_entity_poly.type
_entity_poly.pdbx_seq_one_letter_code
_entity_poly.pdbx_strand_id
1 'polypeptide(L)'
;MSIYAPKVQNNQWSASVVKLQNGRDQIQAGWRVDPILYGDTRARFFVLFKSGTTQCFNTRCKGFIIVNGQIPLDHIFPHVSKDGNIFEERFYIQKDLIN
;
A
#
# COMPACT_ATOMS: atom_id res chain seq x y z
N MET A 1 -10.69 4.37 -3.58
CA MET A 1 -10.52 2.90 -3.51
C MET A 1 -11.18 2.42 -2.24
N SER A 2 -12.10 1.48 -2.32
CA SER A 2 -12.73 0.92 -1.13
C SER A 2 -11.74 0.02 -0.38
N ILE A 3 -11.70 0.15 0.95
CA ILE A 3 -10.79 -0.61 1.81
C ILE A 3 -11.47 -1.89 2.26
N TYR A 4 -10.81 -3.04 2.15
CA TYR A 4 -11.32 -4.32 2.66
C TYR A 4 -10.27 -5.00 3.54
N ALA A 5 -10.73 -5.81 4.51
CA ALA A 5 -9.87 -6.73 5.26
C ALA A 5 -10.35 -8.18 5.06
N PRO A 6 -10.12 -8.77 3.87
CA PRO A 6 -10.53 -10.15 3.61
C PRO A 6 -9.80 -11.11 4.55
N LYS A 7 -10.48 -12.20 4.92
CA LYS A 7 -9.84 -13.32 5.61
C LYS A 7 -8.88 -14.01 4.63
N VAL A 8 -7.60 -14.05 4.97
CA VAL A 8 -6.56 -14.75 4.20
C VAL A 8 -5.97 -15.87 5.06
N GLN A 9 -5.49 -16.94 4.43
CA GLN A 9 -4.80 -18.03 5.13
C GLN A 9 -3.38 -17.61 5.55
N ASN A 10 -2.74 -18.36 6.45
CA ASN A 10 -1.43 -18.03 7.00
C ASN A 10 -0.29 -17.89 5.97
N ASN A 11 -0.46 -18.42 4.75
CA ASN A 11 0.50 -18.33 3.65
C ASN A 11 0.01 -17.42 2.49
N GLN A 12 -1.05 -16.64 2.71
CA GLN A 12 -1.67 -15.79 1.70
C GLN A 12 -1.65 -14.32 2.12
N TRP A 13 -1.65 -13.46 1.13
CA TRP A 13 -1.88 -12.03 1.31
C TRP A 13 -2.83 -11.53 0.23
N SER A 14 -3.54 -10.44 0.53
CA SER A 14 -4.44 -9.77 -0.40
C SER A 14 -4.10 -8.28 -0.42
N ALA A 15 -4.23 -7.63 -1.56
CA ALA A 15 -4.01 -6.21 -1.69
C ALA A 15 -4.88 -5.61 -2.79
N SER A 16 -5.18 -4.32 -2.65
CA SER A 16 -5.71 -3.50 -3.74
C SER A 16 -4.78 -2.31 -3.93
N VAL A 17 -4.40 -2.06 -5.17
CA VAL A 17 -3.37 -1.08 -5.52
C VAL A 17 -3.76 -0.25 -6.73
N VAL A 18 -3.40 1.02 -6.68
CA VAL A 18 -3.20 1.83 -7.89
C VAL A 18 -1.73 1.65 -8.29
N LYS A 19 -1.51 1.32 -9.55
CA LYS A 19 -0.18 1.05 -10.10
C LYS A 19 0.11 1.98 -11.27
N LEU A 20 1.18 2.76 -11.15
CA LEU A 20 1.82 3.46 -12.25
C LEU A 20 2.98 2.59 -12.76
N GLN A 21 3.01 2.31 -14.05
CA GLN A 21 4.06 1.47 -14.65
C GLN A 21 4.64 2.13 -15.90
N ASN A 22 5.97 2.14 -16.00
CA ASN A 22 6.72 2.55 -17.18
C ASN A 22 7.83 1.51 -17.45
N GLY A 23 7.59 0.59 -18.40
CA GLY A 23 8.51 -0.51 -18.67
C GLY A 23 8.71 -1.42 -17.45
N ARG A 24 9.96 -1.48 -16.94
CA ARG A 24 10.34 -2.26 -15.74
C ARG A 24 10.12 -1.49 -14.44
N ASP A 25 9.88 -0.19 -14.52
CA ASP A 25 9.71 0.68 -13.38
C ASP A 25 8.23 0.75 -13.01
N GLN A 26 7.94 0.72 -11.71
CA GLN A 26 6.58 0.83 -11.22
C GLN A 26 6.52 1.46 -9.83
N ILE A 27 5.44 2.20 -9.60
CA ILE A 27 5.04 2.71 -8.30
C ILE A 27 3.66 2.14 -8.02
N GLN A 28 3.50 1.48 -6.88
CA GLN A 28 2.22 0.98 -6.40
C GLN A 28 1.92 1.62 -5.05
N ALA A 29 0.66 1.99 -4.84
CA ALA A 29 0.17 2.46 -3.56
C ALA A 29 -1.23 1.90 -3.33
N GLY A 30 -1.52 1.51 -2.09
CA GLY A 30 -2.83 1.04 -1.72
C GLY A 30 -2.87 0.37 -0.36
N TRP A 31 -3.80 -0.56 -0.18
CA TRP A 31 -3.94 -1.30 1.07
C TRP A 31 -3.61 -2.77 0.86
N ARG A 32 -3.09 -3.40 1.92
CA ARG A 32 -2.84 -4.85 1.94
C ARG A 32 -3.21 -5.48 3.28
N VAL A 33 -3.56 -6.76 3.23
CA VAL A 33 -3.66 -7.67 4.37
C VAL A 33 -2.60 -8.73 4.18
N ASP A 34 -1.64 -8.81 5.10
CA ASP A 34 -0.52 -9.75 5.04
C ASP A 34 -0.14 -10.26 6.44
N PRO A 35 -0.71 -11.40 6.87
CA PRO A 35 -0.38 -12.00 8.16
C PRO A 35 1.06 -12.50 8.25
N ILE A 36 1.70 -12.83 7.13
CA ILE A 36 3.11 -13.28 7.12
C ILE A 36 4.00 -12.09 7.52
N LEU A 37 3.68 -10.91 7.00
CA LEU A 37 4.48 -9.70 7.23
C LEU A 37 4.19 -9.01 8.56
N TYR A 38 2.93 -8.97 8.99
CA TYR A 38 2.50 -8.18 10.15
C TYR A 38 2.05 -9.01 11.37
N GLY A 39 1.85 -10.32 11.22
CA GLY A 39 1.32 -11.18 12.29
C GLY A 39 -0.16 -10.92 12.62
N ASP A 40 -0.87 -10.14 11.81
CA ASP A 40 -2.30 -9.85 11.95
C ASP A 40 -3.02 -9.80 10.59
N THR A 41 -4.35 -9.77 10.61
CA THR A 41 -5.19 -9.71 9.40
C THR A 41 -5.75 -8.30 9.16
N ARG A 42 -5.07 -7.24 9.60
CA ARG A 42 -5.56 -5.87 9.44
C ARG A 42 -5.14 -5.31 8.08
N ALA A 43 -6.03 -4.52 7.47
CA ALA A 43 -5.72 -3.78 6.26
C ALA A 43 -4.78 -2.61 6.59
N ARG A 44 -3.64 -2.53 5.89
CA ARG A 44 -2.62 -1.52 6.11
C ARG A 44 -2.26 -0.80 4.83
N PHE A 45 -2.01 0.51 4.94
CA PHE A 45 -1.48 1.29 3.83
C PHE A 45 -0.05 0.86 3.52
N PHE A 46 0.26 0.69 2.23
CA PHE A 46 1.61 0.36 1.80
C PHE A 46 1.93 1.02 0.45
N VAL A 47 3.23 1.12 0.19
CA VAL A 47 3.77 1.50 -1.11
C VAL A 47 4.81 0.48 -1.57
N LEU A 48 4.88 0.26 -2.88
CA LEU A 48 5.93 -0.51 -3.52
C LEU A 48 6.54 0.33 -4.63
N PHE A 49 7.84 0.55 -4.56
CA PHE A 49 8.62 1.16 -5.63
C PHE A 49 9.48 0.10 -6.31
N LYS A 50 9.58 0.14 -7.63
CA LYS A 50 10.55 -0.66 -8.40
C LYS A 50 11.15 0.20 -9.49
N SER A 51 12.47 0.17 -9.59
CA SER A 51 13.24 0.75 -10.69
C SER A 51 14.27 -0.26 -11.19
N GLY A 52 14.12 -0.73 -12.42
CA GLY A 52 14.94 -1.78 -13.01
C GLY A 52 14.90 -3.08 -12.19
N THR A 53 16.03 -3.42 -11.59
CA THR A 53 16.21 -4.60 -10.71
C THR A 53 16.03 -4.27 -9.22
N THR A 54 15.95 -2.98 -8.87
CA THR A 54 15.79 -2.52 -7.49
C THR A 54 14.31 -2.44 -7.14
N GLN A 55 13.92 -2.96 -5.99
CA GLN A 55 12.58 -2.80 -5.44
C GLN A 55 12.64 -2.39 -3.97
N CYS A 56 11.65 -1.61 -3.54
CA CYS A 56 11.49 -1.17 -2.17
C CYS A 56 10.04 -1.37 -1.75
N PHE A 57 9.87 -2.09 -0.65
CA PHE A 57 8.60 -2.19 0.04
C PHE A 57 8.60 -1.20 1.21
N ASN A 58 7.65 -0.27 1.22
CA ASN A 58 7.61 0.85 2.15
C ASN A 58 8.96 1.58 2.23
N THR A 59 9.48 1.80 3.44
CA THR A 59 10.80 2.36 3.74
C THR A 59 11.81 1.28 4.16
N ARG A 60 11.57 0.01 3.80
CA ARG A 60 12.46 -1.11 4.16
C ARG A 60 13.70 -1.22 3.26
N CYS A 61 14.01 -0.17 2.51
CA CYS A 61 15.21 -0.02 1.69
C CYS A 61 15.97 1.24 2.10
N LYS A 62 17.26 1.30 1.76
CA LYS A 62 18.04 2.53 1.92
C LYS A 62 17.66 3.53 0.82
N GLY A 63 17.37 4.78 1.17
CA GLY A 63 17.22 5.89 0.22
C GLY A 63 15.79 6.32 -0.13
N PHE A 64 14.75 5.67 0.39
CA PHE A 64 13.36 6.15 0.25
C PHE A 64 12.91 6.87 1.53
N ILE A 65 12.48 8.12 1.42
CA ILE A 65 12.02 8.94 2.55
C ILE A 65 10.56 9.35 2.37
N ILE A 66 9.77 9.26 3.44
CA ILE A 66 8.41 9.80 3.47
C ILE A 66 8.52 11.30 3.76
N VAL A 67 8.15 12.14 2.79
CA VAL A 67 8.18 13.60 2.95
C VAL A 67 6.92 14.17 3.60
N ASN A 68 5.78 13.49 3.45
CA ASN A 68 4.51 13.86 4.10
C ASN A 68 4.06 12.74 5.06
N GLY A 69 4.07 13.02 6.36
CA GLY A 69 3.72 12.06 7.41
C GLY A 69 2.25 11.99 7.78
N GLN A 70 1.35 12.71 7.10
CA GLN A 70 -0.08 12.72 7.46
C GLN A 70 -0.72 11.32 7.38
N ILE A 71 -0.28 10.48 6.44
CA ILE A 71 -0.65 9.07 6.39
C ILE A 71 0.65 8.25 6.42
N PRO A 72 1.02 7.70 7.58
CA PRO A 72 2.25 6.93 7.68
C PRO A 72 2.14 5.63 6.87
N LEU A 73 3.28 5.13 6.40
CA LEU A 73 3.34 3.76 5.89
C LEU A 73 3.01 2.78 7.01
N ASP A 74 2.44 1.63 6.65
CA ASP A 74 1.93 0.63 7.59
C ASP A 74 0.77 1.11 8.48
N HIS A 75 0.17 2.27 8.17
CA HIS A 75 -1.04 2.77 8.81
C HIS A 75 -2.17 1.75 8.72
N ILE A 76 -2.75 1.40 9.86
CA ILE A 76 -3.90 0.49 9.96
C ILE A 76 -5.15 1.28 9.68
N PHE A 77 -5.95 0.84 8.71
CA PHE A 77 -7.26 1.44 8.49
C PHE A 77 -8.20 1.04 9.65
N PRO A 78 -8.74 2.00 10.42
CA PRO A 78 -9.62 1.70 11.56
C PRO A 78 -10.98 1.15 11.12
N HIS A 79 -11.41 1.53 9.92
CA HIS A 79 -12.65 1.08 9.31
C HIS A 79 -12.39 0.43 7.96
N VAL A 80 -13.10 -0.67 7.68
CA VAL A 80 -13.02 -1.41 6.43
C VAL A 80 -14.43 -1.70 5.93
N SER A 81 -14.58 -1.74 4.62
CA SER A 81 -15.84 -2.01 3.94
C SER A 81 -16.32 -3.42 4.25
N LYS A 82 -17.62 -3.53 4.53
CA LYS A 82 -18.36 -4.79 4.74
C LYS A 82 -19.79 -4.57 4.25
N ASP A 83 -20.35 -5.58 3.60
CA ASP A 83 -21.74 -5.69 3.13
C ASP A 83 -22.64 -4.47 3.43
N GLY A 84 -22.84 -3.62 2.42
CA GLY A 84 -23.68 -2.42 2.50
C GLY A 84 -23.02 -1.17 3.08
N ASN A 85 -21.90 -1.30 3.80
CA ASN A 85 -21.10 -0.19 4.34
C ASN A 85 -19.75 -0.11 3.63
N ILE A 86 -19.58 0.93 2.80
CA ILE A 86 -18.37 1.14 2.00
C ILE A 86 -17.52 2.24 2.64
N PHE A 87 -16.28 1.91 2.98
CA PHE A 87 -15.26 2.85 3.41
C PHE A 87 -14.25 3.04 2.29
N GLU A 88 -14.11 4.27 1.82
CA GLU A 88 -13.22 4.60 0.71
C GLU A 88 -12.13 5.58 1.13
N GLU A 89 -10.94 5.33 0.62
CA GLU A 89 -9.81 6.25 0.72
C GLU A 89 -9.34 6.68 -0.66
N ARG A 90 -8.88 7.92 -0.76
CA ARG A 90 -8.35 8.50 -2.00
C ARG A 90 -6.85 8.63 -1.89
N PHE A 91 -6.14 7.92 -2.75
CA PHE A 91 -4.69 7.99 -2.86
C PHE A 91 -4.31 8.62 -4.19
N TYR A 92 -3.28 9.45 -4.16
CA TYR A 92 -2.73 10.11 -5.33
C TYR A 92 -1.27 9.70 -5.49
N ILE A 93 -0.90 9.29 -6.69
CA ILE A 93 0.50 9.18 -7.11
C ILE A 93 0.71 10.35 -8.06
N GLN A 94 1.49 11.33 -7.63
CA GLN A 94 1.78 12.53 -8.40
C GLN A 94 3.28 12.69 -8.59
N LYS A 95 3.68 13.11 -9.79
CA LYS A 95 5.03 13.59 -10.03
C LYS A 95 5.12 15.01 -9.44
N ASP A 96 6.12 15.26 -8.61
CA ASP A 96 6.44 16.62 -8.20
C ASP A 96 6.94 17.41 -9.43
N LEU A 97 6.40 18.60 -9.65
CA LEU A 97 6.72 19.45 -10.80
C LEU A 97 7.86 20.42 -10.52
N ILE A 98 8.24 20.57 -9.24
CA ILE A 98 9.22 21.56 -8.79
C ILE A 98 10.64 20.98 -8.76
N ASN A 99 10.78 19.65 -8.87
CA ASN A 99 12.06 18.94 -9.06
C ASN A 99 12.05 18.07 -10.32
#